data_AF-A0A932V155-F1
#
_entry.id   AF-A0A932V155-F1
#
_cell.length_a   1.000
_cell.length_b   1.000
_cell.length_c   1.000
_cell.angle_alpha   90.00
_cell.angle_beta   90.00
_cell.angle_gamma   90.00
#
_symmetry.space_group_name_H-M   'P 1'
#
loop_
_entity.id
_entity.type
_entity.pdbx_description
1 polymer ?
#
loop_
_entity_poly.entity_id
_entity_poly.type
_entity_poly.pdbx_seq_one_letter_code
_entity_poly.pdbx_strand_id
1 'polypeptide(L)'
;MKDRRRDRSRTRRRVALARALEQVEAEGLDSLETQGLDLLFLDEEDLRSGFAEALEAVGLFEAVMAWAGHLEEDGGLWRRRLALVGREPRLRARRAELDEAWRGLLGAHFLRWGAAGPQGERLARLEAELALAALRGAERLWLDGNGRPVMPVLAQEALATLWPALYGHVRKAR
;
A
#
# COMPACT_ATOMS: atom_id res chain seq x y z
N MET A 1 -23.35 13.31 -0.36
CA MET A 1 -22.82 14.19 -1.45
C MET A 1 -21.29 14.10 -1.60
N LYS A 2 -20.53 13.89 -0.50
CA LYS A 2 -19.07 13.64 -0.53
C LYS A 2 -18.69 12.33 -1.23
N ASP A 3 -19.45 11.25 -1.02
CA ASP A 3 -19.13 9.92 -1.59
C ASP A 3 -19.21 9.92 -3.12
N ARG A 4 -20.30 10.47 -3.69
CA ARG A 4 -20.44 10.65 -5.15
C ARG A 4 -19.37 11.53 -5.80
N ARG A 5 -18.65 12.36 -5.02
CA ARG A 5 -17.53 13.18 -5.51
C ARG A 5 -16.22 12.40 -5.44
N ARG A 6 -15.99 11.66 -4.34
CA ARG A 6 -14.87 10.72 -4.19
C ARG A 6 -14.91 9.64 -5.28
N ASP A 7 -16.07 9.04 -5.54
CA ASP A 7 -16.26 8.03 -6.58
C ASP A 7 -15.92 8.56 -7.97
N ARG A 8 -16.43 9.75 -8.33
CA ARG A 8 -16.14 10.38 -9.62
C ARG A 8 -14.65 10.71 -9.78
N SER A 9 -13.98 11.11 -8.71
CA SER A 9 -12.52 11.33 -8.71
C SER A 9 -11.78 10.02 -8.94
N ARG A 10 -12.16 8.95 -8.21
CA ARG A 10 -11.56 7.62 -8.34
C ARG A 10 -11.72 7.07 -9.76
N THR A 11 -12.91 7.16 -10.36
CA THR A 11 -13.14 6.73 -11.75
C THR A 11 -12.27 7.51 -12.74
N ARG A 12 -12.17 8.83 -12.61
CA ARG A 12 -11.33 9.64 -13.50
C ARG A 12 -9.86 9.27 -13.39
N ARG A 13 -9.35 9.06 -12.18
CA ARG A 13 -7.98 8.63 -11.94
C ARG A 13 -7.70 7.24 -12.52
N ARG A 14 -8.63 6.29 -12.35
CA ARG A 14 -8.54 4.95 -12.96
C ARG A 14 -8.43 5.02 -14.48
N VAL A 15 -9.26 5.85 -15.13
CA VAL A 15 -9.19 6.04 -16.59
C VAL A 15 -7.87 6.68 -17.01
N ALA A 16 -7.37 7.67 -16.26
CA ALA A 16 -6.08 8.29 -16.53
C ALA A 16 -4.92 7.29 -16.38
N LEU A 17 -4.92 6.49 -15.32
CA LEU A 17 -3.94 5.42 -15.09
C LEU A 17 -3.97 4.38 -16.21
N ALA A 18 -5.15 3.93 -16.62
CA ALA A 18 -5.30 2.96 -17.71
C ALA A 18 -4.67 3.48 -19.01
N ARG A 19 -4.94 4.74 -19.36
CA ARG A 19 -4.36 5.39 -20.56
C ARG A 19 -2.85 5.56 -20.45
N ALA A 20 -2.34 5.96 -19.28
CA ALA A 20 -0.90 6.09 -19.06
C ALA A 20 -0.19 4.73 -19.20
N LEU A 21 -0.78 3.65 -18.66
CA LEU A 21 -0.25 2.30 -18.81
C LEU A 21 -0.29 1.82 -20.26
N GLU A 22 -1.38 2.07 -20.99
CA GLU A 22 -1.49 1.74 -22.42
C GLU A 22 -0.43 2.47 -23.26
N GLN A 23 -0.21 3.77 -22.99
CA GLN A 23 0.82 4.54 -23.68
C GLN A 23 2.22 4.00 -23.40
N VAL A 24 2.54 3.70 -22.13
CA VAL A 24 3.85 3.13 -21.77
C VAL A 24 4.06 1.74 -22.39
N GLU A 25 3.03 0.91 -22.44
CA GLU A 25 3.13 -0.42 -23.06
C GLU A 25 3.33 -0.34 -24.58
N ALA A 26 2.79 0.68 -25.25
CA ALA A 26 2.92 0.88 -26.68
C ALA A 26 4.23 1.59 -27.08
N GLU A 27 4.65 2.61 -26.33
CA GLU A 27 5.69 3.57 -26.73
C GLU A 27 6.90 3.58 -25.78
N GLY A 28 6.85 2.84 -24.67
CA GLY A 28 7.88 2.82 -23.64
C GLY A 28 7.73 3.92 -22.59
N LEU A 29 8.49 3.84 -21.49
CA LEU A 29 8.35 4.76 -20.37
C LEU A 29 8.64 6.23 -20.72
N ASP A 30 9.58 6.47 -21.64
CA ASP A 30 9.99 7.82 -22.06
C ASP A 30 8.90 8.55 -22.89
N SER A 31 7.82 7.85 -23.27
CA SER A 31 6.62 8.48 -23.85
C SER A 31 5.82 9.31 -22.85
N LEU A 32 5.99 9.04 -21.54
CA LEU A 32 5.42 9.85 -20.49
C LEU A 32 6.34 11.05 -20.22
N GLU A 33 5.80 12.26 -20.37
CA GLU A 33 6.41 13.45 -19.78
C GLU A 33 6.55 13.28 -18.26
N THR A 34 7.42 14.05 -17.61
CA THR A 34 7.69 13.94 -16.15
C THR A 34 6.41 13.92 -15.28
N GLN A 35 5.37 14.64 -15.69
CA GLN A 35 4.07 14.68 -15.00
C GLN A 35 3.27 13.37 -15.16
N GLY A 36 3.51 12.60 -16.22
CA GLY A 36 2.91 11.30 -16.48
C GLY A 36 3.43 10.19 -15.57
N LEU A 37 4.66 10.32 -15.05
CA LEU A 37 5.20 9.35 -14.09
C LEU A 37 4.44 9.37 -12.76
N ASP A 38 4.04 10.56 -12.29
CA ASP A 38 3.22 10.68 -11.08
C ASP A 38 1.79 10.16 -11.31
N LEU A 39 1.26 10.18 -12.55
CA LEU A 39 -0.03 9.57 -12.86
C LEU A 39 -0.05 8.06 -12.63
N LEU A 40 1.10 7.39 -12.71
CA LEU A 40 1.19 5.96 -12.42
C LEU A 40 0.98 5.66 -10.92
N PHE A 41 1.22 6.62 -10.03
CA PHE A 41 1.13 6.43 -8.58
C PHE A 41 0.08 7.30 -7.88
N LEU A 42 -0.69 8.09 -8.64
CA LEU A 42 -1.64 9.06 -8.09
C LEU A 42 -2.71 8.40 -7.20
N ASP A 43 -3.15 7.19 -7.55
CA ASP A 43 -4.06 6.36 -6.77
C ASP A 43 -3.41 5.76 -5.51
N GLU A 44 -2.09 5.60 -5.47
CA GLU A 44 -1.38 5.07 -4.30
C GLU A 44 -1.35 6.09 -3.15
N GLU A 45 -1.34 7.39 -3.44
CA GLU A 45 -1.50 8.43 -2.41
C GLU A 45 -2.91 8.45 -1.81
N ASP A 46 -3.94 8.32 -2.64
CA ASP A 46 -5.33 8.18 -2.17
C ASP A 46 -5.49 6.91 -1.33
N LEU A 47 -4.90 5.80 -1.79
CA LEU A 47 -4.93 4.52 -1.09
C LEU A 47 -4.27 4.62 0.28
N ARG A 48 -3.10 5.27 0.37
CA ARG A 48 -2.43 5.53 1.65
C ARG A 48 -3.27 6.41 2.56
N SER A 49 -3.90 7.45 2.01
CA SER A 49 -4.77 8.35 2.79
C SER A 49 -6.00 7.63 3.33
N GLY A 50 -6.66 6.81 2.51
CA GLY A 50 -7.77 5.96 2.93
C GLY A 50 -7.35 4.92 3.96
N PHE A 51 -6.17 4.34 3.80
CA PHE A 51 -5.58 3.44 4.79
C PHE A 51 -5.30 4.17 6.11
N ALA A 52 -4.80 5.41 6.07
CA ALA A 52 -4.59 6.23 7.27
C ALA A 52 -5.90 6.45 8.03
N GLU A 53 -6.95 6.88 7.32
CA GLU A 53 -8.29 7.07 7.88
C GLU A 53 -8.80 5.77 8.54
N ALA A 54 -8.66 4.63 7.86
CA ALA A 54 -9.07 3.33 8.38
C ALA A 54 -8.22 2.88 9.59
N LEU A 55 -6.90 3.08 9.53
CA LEU A 55 -5.98 2.68 10.59
C LEU A 55 -6.31 3.37 11.91
N GLU A 56 -6.73 4.63 11.85
CA GLU A 56 -7.17 5.40 13.03
C GLU A 56 -8.57 4.99 13.52
N ALA A 57 -9.48 4.67 12.61
CA ALA A 57 -10.87 4.38 12.95
C ALA A 57 -11.09 2.94 13.44
N VAL A 58 -10.46 1.97 12.80
CA VAL A 58 -10.75 0.53 12.97
C VAL A 58 -9.51 -0.33 13.26
N GLY A 59 -8.31 0.27 13.23
CA GLY A 59 -7.06 -0.41 13.53
C GLY A 59 -6.43 -1.13 12.34
N LEU A 60 -5.27 -1.77 12.60
CA LEU A 60 -4.38 -2.27 11.56
C LEU A 60 -5.01 -3.36 10.68
N PHE A 61 -5.67 -4.35 11.31
CA PHE A 61 -6.22 -5.48 10.58
C PHE A 61 -7.28 -5.04 9.58
N GLU A 62 -8.28 -4.30 10.04
CA GLU A 62 -9.37 -3.81 9.18
C GLU A 62 -8.88 -2.83 8.11
N ALA A 63 -7.91 -1.97 8.44
CA ALA A 63 -7.27 -1.11 7.45
C ALA A 63 -6.57 -1.91 6.33
N VAL A 64 -5.87 -2.99 6.69
CA VAL A 64 -5.24 -3.90 5.73
C VAL A 64 -6.26 -4.65 4.89
N MET A 65 -7.37 -5.10 5.47
CA MET A 65 -8.43 -5.76 4.71
C MET A 65 -9.10 -4.80 3.72
N ALA A 66 -9.35 -3.55 4.12
CA ALA A 66 -9.87 -2.52 3.23
C ALA A 66 -8.89 -2.19 2.08
N TRP A 67 -7.59 -2.08 2.40
CA TRP A 67 -6.53 -1.91 1.39
C TRP A 67 -6.49 -3.08 0.41
N ALA A 68 -6.50 -4.31 0.90
CA ALA A 68 -6.46 -5.50 0.06
C ALA A 68 -7.70 -5.63 -0.83
N GLY A 69 -8.88 -5.27 -0.31
CA GLY A 69 -10.11 -5.20 -1.10
C GLY A 69 -10.01 -4.17 -2.23
N HIS A 70 -9.45 -2.99 -1.96
CA HIS A 70 -9.20 -1.98 -2.98
C HIS A 70 -8.26 -2.48 -4.09
N LEU A 71 -7.18 -3.17 -3.71
CA LEU A 71 -6.25 -3.75 -4.68
C LEU A 71 -6.92 -4.81 -5.55
N GLU A 72 -7.80 -5.62 -4.98
CA GLU A 72 -8.54 -6.65 -5.72
C GLU A 72 -9.51 -6.03 -6.74
N GLU A 73 -10.25 -4.99 -6.35
CA GLU A 73 -11.17 -4.24 -7.25
C GLU A 73 -10.46 -3.62 -8.46
N ASP A 74 -9.21 -3.19 -8.26
CA ASP A 74 -8.36 -2.53 -9.27
C ASP A 74 -7.26 -3.46 -9.83
N GLY A 75 -7.40 -4.77 -9.62
CA GLY A 75 -6.26 -5.66 -9.71
C GLY A 75 -5.63 -5.77 -11.09
N GLY A 76 -6.40 -5.64 -12.17
CA GLY A 76 -5.84 -5.62 -13.52
C GLY A 76 -4.87 -4.46 -13.75
N LEU A 77 -5.23 -3.24 -13.31
CA LEU A 77 -4.39 -2.06 -13.44
C LEU A 77 -3.21 -2.12 -12.48
N TRP A 78 -3.44 -2.57 -11.24
CA TRP A 78 -2.38 -2.72 -10.25
C TRP A 78 -1.31 -3.71 -10.71
N ARG A 79 -1.71 -4.88 -11.23
CA ARG A 79 -0.78 -5.89 -11.76
C ARG A 79 0.04 -5.35 -12.93
N ARG A 80 -0.58 -4.70 -13.90
CA ARG A 80 0.12 -4.07 -15.05
C ARG A 80 1.14 -3.04 -14.58
N ARG A 81 0.75 -2.16 -13.66
CA ARG A 81 1.67 -1.19 -13.08
C ARG A 81 2.85 -1.85 -12.37
N LEU A 82 2.61 -2.85 -11.53
CA LEU A 82 3.70 -3.49 -10.78
C LEU A 82 4.64 -4.29 -11.68
N ALA A 83 4.14 -4.90 -12.74
CA ALA A 83 4.99 -5.50 -13.77
C ALA A 83 5.91 -4.46 -14.43
N LEU A 84 5.39 -3.25 -14.70
CA LEU A 84 6.18 -2.14 -15.21
C LEU A 84 7.22 -1.66 -14.17
N VAL A 85 6.82 -1.48 -12.90
CA VAL A 85 7.74 -1.15 -11.81
C VAL A 85 8.88 -2.17 -11.73
N GLY A 86 8.60 -3.47 -11.86
CA GLY A 86 9.63 -4.52 -11.80
C GLY A 86 10.73 -4.37 -12.87
N ARG A 87 10.41 -3.77 -14.02
CA ARG A 87 11.31 -3.64 -15.18
C ARG A 87 12.00 -2.27 -15.24
N GLU A 88 11.39 -1.23 -14.70
CA GLU A 88 11.83 0.16 -14.84
C GLU A 88 12.51 0.71 -13.57
N PRO A 89 13.84 0.97 -13.58
CA PRO A 89 14.57 1.46 -12.40
C PRO A 89 14.01 2.76 -11.81
N ARG A 90 13.59 3.71 -12.66
CA ARG A 90 13.03 5.01 -12.22
C ARG A 90 11.74 4.81 -11.41
N LEU A 91 10.88 3.90 -11.86
CA LEU A 91 9.64 3.58 -11.16
C LEU A 91 9.89 2.79 -9.87
N ARG A 92 10.92 1.94 -9.81
CA ARG A 92 11.35 1.31 -8.55
C ARG A 92 11.80 2.33 -7.52
N ALA A 93 12.60 3.32 -7.93
CA ALA A 93 13.02 4.41 -7.06
C ALA A 93 11.81 5.19 -6.53
N ARG A 94 10.89 5.58 -7.42
CA ARG A 94 9.66 6.28 -7.03
C ARG A 94 8.80 5.47 -6.05
N ARG A 95 8.64 4.17 -6.30
CA ARG A 95 7.91 3.29 -5.39
C ARG A 95 8.58 3.17 -4.02
N ALA A 96 9.91 3.13 -3.97
CA ALA A 96 10.64 3.10 -2.71
C ALA A 96 10.44 4.38 -1.87
N GLU A 97 10.31 5.55 -2.51
CA GLU A 97 9.93 6.79 -1.83
C GLU A 97 8.52 6.72 -1.23
N LEU A 98 7.56 6.11 -1.94
CA LEU A 98 6.21 5.91 -1.43
C LEU A 98 6.20 4.91 -0.28
N ASP A 99 7.01 3.85 -0.35
CA ASP A 99 7.18 2.88 0.74
C ASP A 99 7.69 3.57 2.02
N GLU A 100 8.55 4.58 1.90
CA GLU A 100 8.98 5.37 3.07
C GLU A 100 7.82 6.11 3.74
N ALA A 101 6.91 6.67 2.93
CA ALA A 101 5.71 7.31 3.43
C ALA A 101 4.75 6.32 4.13
N TRP A 102 4.69 5.06 3.66
CA TRP A 102 3.98 3.97 4.32
C TRP A 102 4.62 3.56 5.64
N ARG A 103 5.95 3.45 5.69
CA ARG A 103 6.69 3.18 6.95
C ARG A 103 6.43 4.24 7.99
N GLY A 104 6.48 5.52 7.62
CA GLY A 104 6.20 6.61 8.53
C GLY A 104 4.80 6.53 9.14
N LEU A 105 3.80 6.20 8.32
CA LEU A 105 2.41 6.02 8.76
C LEU A 105 2.25 4.83 9.72
N LEU A 106 2.78 3.66 9.36
CA LEU A 106 2.73 2.47 10.21
C LEU A 106 3.52 2.69 11.52
N GLY A 107 4.68 3.34 11.45
CA GLY A 107 5.50 3.66 12.61
C GLY A 107 4.79 4.59 13.58
N ALA A 108 4.10 5.62 13.08
CA ALA A 108 3.27 6.50 13.90
C ALA A 108 2.14 5.72 14.58
N HIS A 109 1.52 4.77 13.88
CA HIS A 109 0.52 3.90 14.48
C HIS A 109 1.10 3.05 15.60
N PHE A 110 2.16 2.26 15.35
CA PHE A 110 2.76 1.41 16.38
C PHE A 110 3.28 2.22 17.57
N LEU A 111 3.83 3.41 17.35
CA LEU A 111 4.29 4.30 18.43
C LEU A 111 3.15 4.73 19.37
N ARG A 112 1.93 4.93 18.86
CA ARG A 112 0.76 5.28 19.69
C ARG A 112 0.39 4.17 20.67
N TRP A 113 0.56 2.91 20.26
CA TRP A 113 0.16 1.73 21.05
C TRP A 113 1.31 1.09 21.85
N GLY A 114 2.55 1.36 21.44
CA GLY A 114 3.77 0.83 22.03
C GLY A 114 4.22 1.52 23.31
N ALA A 115 5.13 0.88 24.05
CA ALA A 115 5.82 1.45 25.20
C ALA A 115 6.44 2.84 24.91
N ALA A 116 6.53 3.70 25.93
CA ALA A 116 7.17 5.00 25.80
C ALA A 116 8.71 4.90 25.79
N GLY A 117 9.38 5.91 25.21
CA GLY A 117 10.82 6.08 25.25
C GLY A 117 11.59 5.40 24.10
N PRO A 118 12.93 5.50 24.10
CA PRO A 118 13.76 5.12 22.95
C PRO A 118 13.64 3.67 22.50
N GLN A 119 13.33 2.75 23.43
CA GLN A 119 13.09 1.35 23.09
C GLN A 119 11.77 1.16 22.34
N GLY A 120 10.69 1.80 22.79
CA GLY A 120 9.39 1.76 22.11
C GLY A 120 9.45 2.38 20.72
N GLU A 121 10.18 3.48 20.55
CA GLU A 121 10.41 4.07 19.23
C GLU A 121 11.14 3.12 18.27
N ARG A 122 12.17 2.42 18.74
CA ARG A 122 12.87 1.41 17.92
C ARG A 122 11.97 0.24 17.55
N LEU A 123 11.16 -0.22 18.49
CA LEU A 123 10.23 -1.33 18.25
C LEU A 123 9.10 -0.93 17.29
N ALA A 124 8.52 0.26 17.44
CA ALA A 124 7.51 0.77 16.50
C ALA A 124 8.05 0.87 15.06
N ARG A 125 9.31 1.29 14.89
CA ARG A 125 9.97 1.30 13.56
C ARG A 125 10.15 -0.13 13.02
N LEU A 126 10.61 -1.06 13.86
CA LEU A 126 10.77 -2.46 13.45
C LEU A 126 9.43 -3.10 13.06
N GLU A 127 8.38 -2.87 13.85
CA GLU A 127 7.04 -3.38 13.56
C GLU A 127 6.47 -2.78 12.26
N ALA A 128 6.73 -1.50 11.98
CA ALA A 128 6.37 -0.86 10.72
C ALA A 128 7.08 -1.50 9.51
N GLU A 129 8.38 -1.76 9.63
CA GLU A 129 9.16 -2.45 8.60
C GLU A 129 8.64 -3.86 8.35
N LEU A 130 8.39 -4.63 9.40
CA LEU A 130 7.87 -5.99 9.30
C LEU A 130 6.48 -6.01 8.67
N ALA A 131 5.57 -5.15 9.12
CA ALA A 131 4.23 -5.04 8.57
C ALA A 131 4.26 -4.68 7.08
N LEU A 132 5.00 -3.64 6.68
CA LEU A 132 5.10 -3.25 5.28
C LEU A 132 5.74 -4.36 4.43
N ALA A 133 6.81 -4.99 4.91
CA ALA A 133 7.48 -6.07 4.21
C ALA A 133 6.55 -7.27 3.97
N ALA A 134 5.72 -7.62 4.96
CA ALA A 134 4.71 -8.66 4.85
C ALA A 134 3.61 -8.30 3.83
N LEU A 135 3.09 -7.08 3.85
CA LEU A 135 2.09 -6.63 2.88
C LEU A 135 2.64 -6.61 1.45
N ARG A 136 3.88 -6.13 1.25
CA ARG A 136 4.57 -6.21 -0.04
C ARG A 136 4.90 -7.65 -0.44
N GLY A 137 5.13 -8.54 0.52
CA GLY A 137 5.27 -9.98 0.30
C GLY A 137 3.98 -10.62 -0.22
N ALA A 138 2.85 -10.34 0.44
CA ALA A 138 1.53 -10.78 0.02
C ALA A 138 1.19 -10.27 -1.39
N GLU A 139 1.50 -9.00 -1.67
CA GLU A 139 1.29 -8.41 -3.00
C GLU A 139 2.13 -9.12 -4.07
N ARG A 140 3.41 -9.41 -3.82
CA ARG A 140 4.24 -10.17 -4.76
C ARG A 140 3.67 -11.56 -5.03
N LEU A 141 3.27 -12.30 -3.99
CA LEU A 141 2.65 -13.62 -4.15
C LEU A 141 1.35 -13.54 -4.96
N TRP A 142 0.56 -12.49 -4.74
CA TRP A 142 -0.65 -12.24 -5.51
C TRP A 142 -0.35 -11.98 -6.99
N LEU A 143 0.70 -11.21 -7.29
CA LEU A 143 1.16 -11.00 -8.68
C LEU A 143 1.63 -12.29 -9.33
N ASP A 144 2.50 -13.04 -8.66
CA ASP A 144 3.10 -14.27 -9.16
C ASP A 144 2.03 -15.35 -9.39
N GLY A 145 0.99 -15.37 -8.56
CA GLY A 145 -0.18 -16.22 -8.69
C GLY A 145 -1.26 -15.69 -9.66
N ASN A 146 -0.98 -14.64 -10.42
CA ASN A 146 -1.92 -13.98 -11.34
C ASN A 146 -3.28 -13.64 -10.70
N GLY A 147 -3.23 -13.12 -9.47
CA GLY A 147 -4.39 -12.75 -8.68
C GLY A 147 -4.96 -13.86 -7.79
N ARG A 148 -4.27 -15.00 -7.67
CA ARG A 148 -4.73 -16.15 -6.87
C ARG A 148 -3.64 -16.65 -5.91
N PRO A 149 -3.95 -16.88 -4.61
CA PRO A 149 -5.19 -16.54 -3.90
C PRO A 149 -5.50 -15.03 -3.95
N VAL A 150 -6.76 -14.63 -3.70
CA VAL A 150 -7.16 -13.22 -3.75
C VAL A 150 -6.40 -12.39 -2.70
N MET A 151 -6.17 -11.10 -2.98
CA MET A 151 -5.30 -10.24 -2.17
C MET A 151 -5.69 -10.19 -0.67
N PRO A 152 -6.99 -10.15 -0.28
CA PRO A 152 -7.38 -10.17 1.13
C PRO A 152 -6.93 -11.43 1.89
N VAL A 153 -6.92 -12.59 1.24
CA VAL A 153 -6.47 -13.85 1.87
C VAL A 153 -4.97 -13.77 2.17
N LEU A 154 -4.17 -13.37 1.18
CA LEU A 154 -2.72 -13.25 1.33
C LEU A 154 -2.35 -12.18 2.36
N ALA A 155 -3.07 -11.06 2.41
CA ALA A 155 -2.86 -10.01 3.40
C ALA A 155 -3.16 -10.49 4.83
N GLN A 156 -4.26 -11.24 5.00
CA GLN A 156 -4.60 -11.85 6.28
C GLN A 156 -3.53 -12.86 6.72
N GLU A 157 -3.10 -13.77 5.84
CA GLU A 157 -2.07 -14.78 6.15
C GLU A 157 -0.75 -14.11 6.55
N ALA A 158 -0.34 -13.06 5.84
CA ALA A 158 0.87 -12.31 6.12
C ALA A 158 0.81 -11.62 7.50
N LEU A 159 -0.30 -10.96 7.82
CA LEU A 159 -0.49 -10.35 9.14
C LEU A 159 -0.62 -11.38 10.26
N ALA A 160 -1.36 -12.47 10.06
CA ALA A 160 -1.56 -13.51 11.07
C ALA A 160 -0.22 -14.14 11.48
N THR A 161 0.69 -14.32 10.53
CA THR A 161 2.06 -14.80 10.78
C THR A 161 2.85 -13.83 11.66
N LEU A 162 2.65 -12.52 11.47
CA LEU A 162 3.34 -11.48 12.23
C LEU A 162 2.67 -11.12 13.56
N TRP A 163 1.38 -11.42 13.73
CA TRP A 163 0.58 -10.98 14.88
C TRP A 163 1.20 -11.29 16.24
N PRO A 164 1.85 -12.45 16.47
CA PRO A 164 2.53 -12.71 17.74
C PRO A 164 3.75 -11.82 18.01
N ALA A 165 4.37 -11.29 16.96
CA ALA A 165 5.55 -10.41 17.04
C ALA A 165 5.16 -8.93 17.06
N LEU A 166 4.06 -8.55 16.40
CA LEU A 166 3.49 -7.21 16.46
C LEU A 166 2.89 -6.98 17.84
N TYR A 167 2.97 -5.75 18.34
CA TYR A 167 2.38 -5.36 19.62
C TYR A 167 2.97 -6.09 20.84
N GLY A 168 4.09 -6.82 20.70
CA GLY A 168 4.74 -7.51 21.81
C GLY A 168 5.19 -6.58 22.94
N HIS A 169 5.18 -5.27 22.69
CA HIS A 169 5.57 -4.21 23.61
C HIS A 169 4.43 -3.23 23.94
N VAL A 170 3.18 -3.62 23.67
CA VAL A 170 2.00 -2.81 23.99
C VAL A 170 1.97 -2.49 25.48
N ARG A 171 1.66 -1.23 25.78
CA ARG A 171 1.42 -0.80 27.16
C ARG A 171 0.27 -1.62 27.71
N LYS A 172 0.49 -2.39 28.77
CA LYS A 172 -0.63 -2.92 29.56
C LYS A 172 -1.48 -1.71 29.96
N ALA A 173 -2.73 -1.69 29.52
CA ALA A 173 -3.71 -0.74 30.02
C ALA A 173 -3.71 -0.86 31.55
N ARG A 174 -3.43 0.25 32.24
CA ARG A 174 -3.67 0.36 33.68
C ARG A 174 -5.16 0.53 33.90
#